data_AF-A0A439R7C3-F1
#
_entry.id   AF-A0A439R7C3-F1
#
_cell.length_a   1.000
_cell.length_b   1.000
_cell.length_c   1.000
_cell.angle_alpha   90.00
_cell.angle_beta   90.00
_cell.angle_gamma   90.00
#
_symmetry.space_group_name_H-M   'P 1'
#
loop_
_entity.id
_entity.type
_entity.pdbx_description
1 polymer ?
#
loop_
_entity_poly.entity_id
_entity_poly.type
_entity_poly.pdbx_seq_one_letter_code
_entity_poly.pdbx_strand_id
1 'polypeptide(L)'
;VYIEKYLEKPRHIEVQVFGDGAGRGVHFGERDCSLQRRHQKVWEEAPSPALNAEERAHIGGVCARAIADLGYSGAGTIEFLYENGGFY
;
A
#
# COMPACT_ATOMS: atom_id res chain seq x y z
N VAL A 1 -18.08 15.92 -1.06
CA VAL A 1 -18.10 14.86 -0.03
C VAL A 1 -18.46 13.57 -0.74
N TYR A 2 -17.66 12.52 -0.58
CA TYR A 2 -17.96 11.18 -1.08
C TYR A 2 -18.19 10.23 0.10
N ILE A 3 -18.74 9.05 -0.15
CA ILE A 3 -19.03 8.02 0.86
C ILE A 3 -18.40 6.72 0.39
N GLU A 4 -17.69 6.05 1.28
CA GLU A 4 -17.12 4.71 1.05
C GLU A 4 -17.71 3.70 2.02
N LYS A 5 -17.56 2.42 1.67
CA LYS A 5 -17.90 1.32 2.57
C LYS A 5 -16.98 1.37 3.79
N TYR A 6 -17.57 1.31 4.98
CA TYR A 6 -16.81 1.18 6.22
C TYR A 6 -16.31 -0.26 6.40
N LEU A 7 -15.01 -0.42 6.68
CA LEU A 7 -14.39 -1.67 7.08
C LEU A 7 -14.24 -1.66 8.62
N GLU A 8 -14.55 -2.78 9.28
CA GLU A 8 -14.66 -2.80 10.73
C GLU A 8 -13.30 -2.92 11.43
N LYS A 9 -12.41 -3.77 10.90
CA LYS A 9 -11.09 -4.05 11.46
C LYS A 9 -10.01 -4.07 10.38
N PRO A 10 -9.91 -3.02 9.55
CA PRO A 10 -8.91 -2.98 8.50
C PRO A 10 -7.51 -2.81 9.09
N ARG A 11 -6.53 -3.36 8.40
CA ARG A 11 -5.13 -2.94 8.52
C ARG A 11 -4.83 -1.84 7.52
N HIS A 12 -4.03 -0.86 7.93
CA HIS A 12 -3.53 0.18 7.03
C HIS A 12 -2.20 -0.29 6.46
N ILE A 13 -2.23 -0.80 5.23
CA ILE A 13 -1.04 -1.29 4.54
C ILE A 13 -0.67 -0.30 3.46
N GLU A 14 0.60 0.06 3.37
CA GLU A 14 1.06 0.98 2.34
C GLU A 14 2.29 0.45 1.61
N VAL A 15 2.33 0.62 0.29
CA VAL A 15 3.42 0.13 -0.55
C VAL A 15 4.26 1.32 -1.01
N GLN A 16 5.56 1.26 -0.70
CA GLN A 16 6.51 2.25 -1.19
C GLN A 16 6.82 1.96 -2.66
N VAL A 17 6.68 2.97 -3.52
CA VAL A 17 6.94 2.87 -4.95
C VAL A 17 7.86 3.99 -5.44
N PHE A 18 8.49 3.75 -6.59
CA PHE A 18 9.25 4.77 -7.31
C PHE A 18 9.09 4.59 -8.82
N GLY A 19 8.65 5.65 -9.48
CA GLY A 19 8.45 5.67 -10.93
C GLY A 19 9.49 6.55 -11.60
N ASP A 20 9.83 6.23 -12.85
CA ASP A 20 10.78 7.03 -13.64
C ASP A 20 10.10 8.01 -14.60
N GLY A 21 8.77 8.02 -14.67
CA GLY A 21 7.99 8.83 -15.61
C GLY A 21 8.09 8.38 -17.08
N ALA A 22 8.78 7.26 -17.35
CA ALA A 22 9.08 6.74 -18.69
C ALA A 22 8.61 5.29 -18.84
N GLY A 23 7.57 4.89 -18.11
CA GLY A 23 6.95 3.58 -18.21
C GLY A 23 7.62 2.48 -17.37
N ARG A 24 8.49 2.83 -16.41
CA ARG A 24 9.01 1.87 -15.42
C ARG A 24 8.65 2.30 -14.00
N GLY A 25 8.32 1.30 -13.19
CA GLY A 25 8.01 1.45 -11.78
C GLY A 25 8.60 0.29 -10.98
N VAL A 26 9.03 0.58 -9.75
CA VAL A 26 9.51 -0.40 -8.78
C VAL A 26 8.82 -0.21 -7.44
N HIS A 27 8.79 -1.25 -6.62
CA HIS A 27 8.33 -1.17 -5.23
C HIS A 27 9.44 -1.57 -4.26
N PHE A 28 9.40 -1.03 -3.04
CA PHE A 28 10.36 -1.32 -1.97
C PHE A 28 9.73 -2.09 -0.80
N GLY A 29 8.62 -2.77 -1.07
CA GLY A 29 7.84 -3.51 -0.08
C GLY A 29 6.77 -2.65 0.59
N GLU A 30 6.16 -3.21 1.60
CA GLU A 30 5.05 -2.62 2.35
C GLU A 30 5.46 -2.16 3.75
N ARG A 31 4.67 -1.25 4.31
CA ARG A 31 4.64 -0.89 5.72
C ARG A 31 3.25 -1.15 6.28
N ASP A 32 3.21 -1.66 7.51
CA ASP A 32 2.00 -1.75 8.30
C ASP A 32 1.91 -0.53 9.23
N CYS A 33 0.92 0.31 8.97
CA CYS A 33 0.67 1.55 9.70
C CYS A 33 -0.62 1.47 10.51
N SER A 34 -1.08 0.25 10.84
CA SER A 34 -2.39 0.02 11.49
C SER A 34 -2.45 0.55 12.92
N LEU A 35 -1.30 0.72 13.59
CA LEU A 35 -1.27 1.27 14.94
C LEU A 35 -1.46 2.78 14.89
N GLN A 36 -2.72 3.20 15.07
CA GLN A 36 -3.13 4.59 14.96
C GLN A 36 -3.90 5.05 16.20
N ARG A 37 -3.85 6.35 16.48
CA ARG A 37 -4.71 6.99 17.48
C ARG A 37 -5.45 8.14 16.83
N ARG A 38 -6.78 8.05 16.76
CA ARG A 38 -7.64 9.06 16.10
C ARG A 38 -7.23 9.32 14.64
N HIS A 39 -6.99 8.25 13.88
CA HIS A 39 -6.61 8.29 12.45
C HIS A 39 -5.26 8.97 12.16
N GLN A 40 -4.35 8.92 13.13
CA GLN A 40 -2.97 9.40 12.97
C GLN A 40 -2.04 8.22 13.26
N LYS A 41 -1.09 7.97 12.36
CA LYS A 41 -0.07 6.92 12.49
C LYS A 41 0.76 7.18 13.75
N VAL A 42 0.85 6.18 14.63
CA VAL A 42 1.62 6.24 15.88
C VAL A 42 2.86 5.37 15.81
N TRP A 43 2.73 4.21 15.18
CA TRP A 43 3.82 3.27 14.95
C TRP A 43 3.64 2.62 13.59
N GLU A 44 4.75 2.40 12.92
CA GLU A 44 4.82 1.79 11.59
C GLU A 44 5.89 0.70 11.62
N GLU A 45 5.60 -0.46 11.05
CA GLU A 45 6.54 -1.58 10.94
C GLU A 45 6.68 -2.08 9.51
N ALA A 46 7.85 -2.59 9.16
CA ALA A 46 8.14 -3.11 7.83
C ALA A 46 9.06 -4.35 7.93
N PRO A 47 8.73 -5.48 7.29
CA PRO A 47 7.50 -5.74 6.53
C PRO A 47 6.27 -5.94 7.44
N SER A 48 5.06 -5.94 6.87
CA SER A 48 3.83 -6.20 7.62
C SER A 48 3.77 -7.67 8.09
N PRO A 49 3.45 -7.93 9.37
CA PRO A 49 3.22 -9.29 9.86
C PRO A 49 1.90 -9.88 9.35
N ALA A 50 1.03 -9.06 8.75
CA ALA A 50 -0.27 -9.50 8.25
C ALA A 50 -0.21 -10.10 6.84
N LEU A 51 0.90 -9.90 6.12
CA LEU A 51 1.07 -10.38 4.75
C LEU A 51 2.13 -11.48 4.68
N ASN A 52 1.79 -12.56 4.00
CA ASN A 52 2.76 -13.56 3.60
C ASN A 52 3.59 -13.08 2.38
N ALA A 53 4.57 -13.88 1.97
CA ALA A 53 5.47 -13.52 0.86
C ALA A 53 4.76 -13.41 -0.49
N GLU A 54 3.75 -14.25 -0.74
CA GLU A 54 2.97 -14.24 -1.98
C GLU A 54 2.07 -13.00 -2.08
N GLU A 55 1.35 -12.67 -1.01
CA GLU A 55 0.49 -11.47 -0.93
C GLU A 55 1.32 -10.19 -1.12
N ARG A 56 2.50 -10.13 -0.47
CA ARG A 56 3.45 -9.02 -0.61
C ARG A 56 3.94 -8.87 -2.04
N ALA A 57 4.34 -9.97 -2.68
CA ALA A 57 4.80 -9.96 -4.06
C ALA A 57 3.67 -9.54 -5.02
N HIS A 58 2.45 -10.02 -4.75
CA HIS A 58 1.26 -9.68 -5.54
C HIS A 58 0.95 -8.18 -5.48
N ILE A 59 0.73 -7.62 -4.27
CA ILE A 59 0.35 -6.20 -4.13
C ILE A 59 1.49 -5.27 -4.55
N GLY A 60 2.74 -5.61 -4.24
CA GLY A 60 3.91 -4.87 -4.70
C GLY A 60 4.00 -4.79 -6.22
N GLY A 61 3.79 -5.92 -6.90
CA GLY A 61 3.78 -5.98 -8.36
C GLY A 61 2.61 -5.20 -8.97
N VAL A 62 1.42 -5.22 -8.35
CA VAL A 62 0.28 -4.40 -8.78
C VAL A 62 0.63 -2.91 -8.69
N CYS A 63 1.18 -2.47 -7.56
CA CYS A 63 1.57 -1.08 -7.33
C CYS A 63 2.64 -0.59 -8.32
N ALA A 64 3.69 -1.40 -8.53
CA ALA A 64 4.77 -1.07 -9.47
C ALA A 64 4.29 -0.96 -10.92
N ARG A 65 3.36 -1.82 -11.35
CA ARG A 65 2.72 -1.69 -12.67
C ARG A 65 1.84 -0.45 -12.75
N ALA A 66 1.03 -0.20 -11.73
CA ALA A 66 0.13 0.96 -11.70
C ALA A 66 0.90 2.29 -11.86
N ILE A 67 2.00 2.49 -11.11
CA ILE A 67 2.78 3.72 -11.26
C ILE A 67 3.53 3.82 -12.60
N ALA A 68 3.91 2.69 -13.20
CA ALA A 68 4.51 2.67 -14.54
C ALA A 68 3.47 3.08 -15.59
N ASP A 69 2.27 2.50 -15.56
CA ASP A 69 1.18 2.79 -16.49
C ASP A 69 0.67 4.23 -16.37
N LEU A 70 0.68 4.79 -15.17
CA LEU A 70 0.34 6.19 -14.91
C LEU A 70 1.42 7.19 -15.34
N GLY A 71 2.63 6.72 -15.69
CA GLY A 71 3.77 7.60 -15.96
C GLY A 71 4.19 8.41 -14.71
N TYR A 72 4.01 7.84 -13.52
CA TYR A 72 4.38 8.50 -12.27
C TYR A 72 5.90 8.66 -12.19
N SER A 73 6.37 9.79 -11.64
CA SER A 73 7.79 10.11 -11.52
C SER A 73 8.16 10.47 -10.09
N GLY A 74 9.23 9.89 -9.58
CA GLY A 74 9.72 10.09 -8.22
C GLY A 74 9.19 9.05 -7.22
N ALA A 75 9.38 9.34 -5.93
CA ALA A 75 8.95 8.48 -4.83
C ALA A 75 7.48 8.72 -4.49
N GLY A 76 6.73 7.64 -4.27
CA GLY A 76 5.33 7.69 -3.87
C GLY A 76 4.94 6.54 -2.94
N THR A 77 3.77 6.65 -2.34
CA THR A 77 3.20 5.61 -1.48
C THR A 77 1.78 5.34 -1.97
N ILE A 78 1.43 4.07 -2.20
CA ILE A 78 0.04 3.67 -2.43
C ILE A 78 -0.49 3.06 -1.13
N GLU A 79 -1.54 3.65 -0.58
CA GLU A 79 -2.14 3.23 0.68
C GLU A 79 -3.39 2.37 0.42
N PHE A 80 -3.57 1.34 1.25
CA PHE A 80 -4.67 0.39 1.19
C PHE A 80 -5.27 0.19 2.57
N LEU A 81 -6.57 -0.11 2.59
CA LEU A 81 -7.17 -0.84 3.69
C LEU A 81 -7.16 -2.34 3.36
N TYR A 82 -6.65 -3.16 4.28
CA TYR A 82 -6.58 -4.61 4.12
C TYR A 82 -7.48 -5.31 5.12
N GLU A 83 -8.45 -6.09 4.63
CA GLU A 83 -9.37 -6.87 5.47
C GLU A 83 -9.78 -8.17 4.76
N ASN A 84 -9.73 -9.30 5.47
CA ASN A 84 -10.15 -10.62 4.99
C ASN A 84 -9.49 -11.05 3.66
N GLY A 85 -8.21 -10.76 3.46
CA GLY A 85 -7.47 -11.11 2.23
C GLY A 85 -7.68 -10.14 1.06
N GLY A 86 -8.53 -9.12 1.22
CA GLY A 86 -8.79 -8.09 0.21
C GLY A 86 -8.03 -6.81 0.47
N PHE A 87 -7.44 -6.24 -0.58
CA PHE A 87 -6.91 -4.88 -0.61
C PHE A 87 -7.94 -3.93 -1.24
N TYR A 88 -8.18 -2.79 -0.59
CA TYR A 88 -9.12 -1.76 -1.01
C TYR A 88 -8.43 -0.41 -1.09
#